data_AF-A0A662H6E1-F1
#
_entry.id   AF-A0A662H6E1-F1
#
_cell.length_a   1.000
_cell.length_b   1.000
_cell.length_c   1.000
_cell.angle_alpha   90.00
_cell.angle_beta   90.00
_cell.angle_gamma   90.00
#
_symmetry.space_group_name_H-M   'P 1'
#
loop_
_entity.id
_entity.type
_entity.pdbx_description
1 polymer ?
#
loop_
_entity_poly.entity_id
_entity_poly.type
_entity_poly.pdbx_seq_one_letter_code
_entity_poly.pdbx_strand_id
1 'polypeptide(L)'
;MRGSVAEVHELERVLDKLHPQHACLILATHYGIKPSAIVESVEVELWDCFVHLVRWLKLALAYRTDKGLAVLATDGSLMYFDDSSWQRLLNSGEVSGFKKLSFKEVLSVKPISDDG
;
A
#
# COMPACT_ATOMS: atom_id res chain seq x y z
N MET A 1 9.23 10.58 -15.22
CA MET A 1 8.98 11.80 -14.44
C MET A 1 9.97 11.82 -13.30
N ARG A 2 10.84 12.85 -13.23
CA ARG A 2 11.69 13.08 -12.06
C ARG A 2 10.82 13.84 -11.05
N GLY A 3 10.62 13.29 -9.86
CA GLY A 3 9.94 13.99 -8.76
C GLY A 3 10.72 15.25 -8.37
N SER A 4 10.06 16.18 -7.70
CA SER A 4 10.76 17.35 -7.16
C SER A 4 11.77 16.92 -6.10
N VAL A 5 12.85 17.69 -5.90
CA VAL A 5 13.89 17.38 -4.90
C VAL A 5 13.30 17.26 -3.49
N ALA A 6 12.24 18.03 -3.19
CA ALA A 6 11.51 17.96 -1.93
C ALA A 6 10.78 16.62 -1.74
N GLU A 7 10.15 16.08 -2.78
CA GLU A 7 9.49 14.77 -2.72
C GLU A 7 10.50 13.65 -2.46
N VAL A 8 11.69 13.70 -3.08
CA VAL A 8 12.72 12.66 -2.89
C VAL A 8 13.19 12.62 -1.44
N HIS A 9 13.45 13.77 -0.80
CA HIS A 9 13.85 13.81 0.60
C HIS A 9 12.75 13.35 1.56
N GLU A 10 11.48 13.62 1.27
CA GLU A 10 10.37 13.15 2.10
C GLU A 10 10.24 11.61 2.04
N LEU A 11 10.50 11.03 0.86
CA LEU A 11 10.49 9.59 0.64
C LEU A 11 11.68 8.85 1.28
N GLU A 12 12.87 9.45 1.27
CA GLU A 12 14.03 8.95 2.02
C GLU A 12 13.73 8.88 3.53
N ARG A 13 13.06 9.90 4.07
CA ARG A 13 12.67 9.92 5.49
C ARG A 13 11.72 8.80 5.88
N VAL A 14 10.87 8.32 4.96
CA VAL A 14 10.02 7.15 5.22
C VAL A 14 10.89 5.89 5.34
N LEU A 15 11.82 5.69 4.40
CA LEU A 15 12.71 4.54 4.41
C LEU A 15 13.59 4.50 5.68
N ASP A 16 14.07 5.65 6.14
CA ASP A 16 14.87 5.77 7.37
C ASP A 16 14.10 5.45 8.65
N LYS A 17 12.77 5.54 8.60
CA LYS A 17 11.87 5.30 9.74
C LYS A 17 11.27 3.90 9.74
N LEU A 18 11.32 3.18 8.62
CA LEU A 18 10.92 1.78 8.58
C LEU A 18 11.98 0.91 9.25
N HIS A 19 11.56 -0.26 9.75
CA HIS A 19 12.51 -1.29 10.14
C HIS A 19 13.46 -1.57 8.94
N PRO A 20 14.79 -1.63 9.13
CA PRO A 20 15.74 -1.73 8.02
C PRO A 20 15.46 -2.89 7.07
N GLN A 21 14.96 -4.02 7.60
CA GLN A 21 14.54 -5.15 6.79
C GLN A 21 13.39 -4.80 5.83
N HIS A 22 12.37 -4.06 6.29
CA HIS A 22 11.25 -3.63 5.44
C HIS A 22 11.73 -2.68 4.35
N ALA A 23 12.59 -1.71 4.69
CA ALA A 23 13.17 -0.80 3.71
C ALA A 23 13.95 -1.57 2.61
N CYS A 24 14.81 -2.51 3.00
CA CYS A 24 15.54 -3.34 2.05
C CYS A 24 14.61 -4.20 1.18
N LEU A 25 13.56 -4.80 1.75
CA LEU A 25 12.61 -5.62 1.01
C LEU A 25 11.78 -4.81 0.00
N ILE A 26 11.36 -3.59 0.37
CA ILE A 26 10.65 -2.67 -0.54
C ILE A 26 11.54 -2.31 -1.72
N LEU A 27 12.79 -1.92 -1.46
CA LEU A 27 13.76 -1.58 -2.52
C LEU A 27 14.07 -2.80 -3.39
N ALA A 28 14.27 -3.98 -2.80
CA ALA A 28 14.48 -5.21 -3.56
C ALA A 28 13.29 -5.53 -4.47
N THR A 29 12.06 -5.25 -4.02
CA THR A 29 10.85 -5.41 -4.85
C THR A 29 10.81 -4.38 -5.99
N HIS A 30 11.12 -3.12 -5.69
CA HIS A 30 11.18 -2.05 -6.70
C HIS A 30 12.20 -2.33 -7.81
N TYR A 31 13.37 -2.86 -7.46
CA TYR A 31 14.40 -3.24 -8.42
C TYR A 31 14.17 -4.62 -9.07
N GLY A 32 13.06 -5.29 -8.80
CA GLY A 32 12.72 -6.60 -9.38
C GLY A 32 13.59 -7.76 -8.87
N ILE A 33 14.34 -7.57 -7.78
CA ILE A 33 15.14 -8.62 -7.12
C ILE A 33 14.21 -9.59 -6.38
N LYS A 34 13.12 -9.08 -5.81
CA LYS A 34 12.05 -9.89 -5.22
C LYS A 34 10.72 -9.63 -5.92
N PRO A 35 9.85 -10.64 -6.04
CA PRO A 35 8.51 -10.45 -6.60
C PRO A 35 7.57 -9.70 -5.64
N SER A 36 7.82 -9.78 -4.33
CA SER A 36 7.01 -9.15 -3.29
C SER A 36 7.78 -8.97 -1.99
N ALA A 37 7.21 -8.13 -1.12
CA ALA A 37 7.64 -7.90 0.25
C ALA A 37 6.42 -7.87 1.18
N ILE A 38 6.60 -8.34 2.41
CA ILE A 38 5.65 -8.15 3.51
C ILE A 38 6.23 -7.06 4.40
N VAL A 39 5.41 -6.07 4.74
CA VAL A 39 5.74 -5.02 5.70
C VAL A 39 4.84 -5.24 6.90
N GLU A 40 5.42 -5.67 8.01
CA GLU A 40 4.65 -6.10 9.19
C GLU A 40 4.07 -4.91 9.97
N SER A 41 4.77 -3.77 9.97
CA SER A 41 4.33 -2.58 10.69
C SER A 41 4.85 -1.30 10.03
N VAL A 42 4.01 -0.26 10.10
CA VAL A 42 4.31 1.11 9.71
C VAL A 42 3.72 2.00 10.80
N GLU A 43 4.49 2.97 11.30
CA GLU A 43 3.97 3.93 12.28
C GLU A 43 2.77 4.69 11.70
N VAL A 44 1.72 4.87 12.49
CA VAL A 44 0.46 5.49 12.02
C VAL A 44 0.68 6.90 11.48
N GLU A 45 1.65 7.64 12.04
CA GLU A 45 2.03 8.99 11.61
C GLU A 45 2.73 9.00 10.25
N LEU A 46 3.33 7.88 9.85
CA LEU A 46 4.04 7.71 8.58
C LEU A 46 3.18 7.08 7.49
N TRP A 47 1.96 6.65 7.81
CA TRP A 47 1.08 5.93 6.89
C TRP A 47 0.91 6.65 5.54
N ASP A 48 0.60 7.94 5.58
CA ASP A 48 0.35 8.70 4.36
C ASP A 48 1.61 8.77 3.49
N CYS A 49 2.75 9.06 4.13
CA CYS A 49 4.04 9.12 3.47
C CYS A 49 4.45 7.75 2.90
N PHE A 50 4.12 6.66 3.59
CA PHE A 50 4.36 5.30 3.14
C PHE A 50 3.53 4.95 1.89
N VAL A 51 2.23 5.28 1.87
CA VAL A 51 1.39 5.07 0.67
C VAL A 51 1.89 5.91 -0.51
N HIS A 52 2.34 7.14 -0.24
CA HIS A 52 3.01 7.98 -1.24
C HIS A 52 4.30 7.34 -1.79
N LEU A 53 5.15 6.78 -0.93
CA LEU A 53 6.36 6.08 -1.31
C LEU A 53 6.07 4.90 -2.24
N VAL A 54 5.14 4.03 -1.85
CA VAL A 54 4.74 2.87 -2.66
C VAL A 54 4.29 3.32 -4.05
N ARG A 55 3.42 4.34 -4.12
CA ARG A 55 2.93 4.88 -5.39
C ARG A 55 4.05 5.47 -6.24
N TRP A 56 4.98 6.20 -5.62
CA TRP A 56 6.13 6.79 -6.32
C TRP A 56 7.07 5.71 -6.88
N LEU A 57 7.31 4.65 -6.10
CA LEU A 57 8.06 3.47 -6.51
C LEU A 57 7.31 2.59 -7.53
N LYS A 58 6.05 2.94 -7.87
CA LYS A 58 5.16 2.17 -8.76
C LYS A 58 4.96 0.72 -8.30
N LEU A 59 4.93 0.52 -6.98
CA LEU A 59 4.66 -0.78 -6.38
C LEU A 59 3.15 -0.95 -6.19
N ALA A 60 2.70 -2.21 -6.24
CA ALA A 60 1.38 -2.55 -5.76
C ALA A 60 1.42 -2.71 -4.23
N LEU A 61 0.32 -2.35 -3.56
CA LEU A 61 0.14 -2.52 -2.12
C LEU A 61 -1.26 -3.07 -1.87
N ALA A 62 -1.35 -4.10 -1.03
CA ALA A 62 -2.61 -4.65 -0.57
C ALA A 62 -2.55 -4.86 0.93
N TYR A 63 -3.60 -4.46 1.65
CA TYR A 63 -3.67 -4.57 3.11
C TYR A 63 -5.11 -4.71 3.59
N ARG A 64 -5.29 -5.40 4.73
CA ARG A 64 -6.59 -5.58 5.38
C ARG A 64 -6.97 -4.34 6.19
N THR A 65 -8.25 -4.04 6.19
CA THR A 65 -8.88 -2.93 6.92
C THR A 65 -10.00 -3.50 7.78
N ASP A 66 -10.53 -2.70 8.71
CA ASP A 66 -11.60 -3.09 9.64
C ASP A 66 -12.85 -3.66 8.93
N LYS A 67 -13.06 -3.26 7.67
CA LYS A 67 -14.25 -3.56 6.87
C LYS A 67 -13.94 -4.21 5.52
N GLY A 68 -12.70 -4.65 5.28
CA GLY A 68 -12.34 -5.21 3.97
C GLY A 68 -10.85 -5.24 3.62
N LEU A 69 -10.58 -5.08 2.32
CA LEU A 69 -9.25 -5.09 1.72
C LEU A 69 -9.09 -3.86 0.81
N ALA A 70 -8.02 -3.10 1.03
CA ALA A 70 -7.61 -2.01 0.16
C ALA A 70 -6.47 -2.48 -0.76
N VAL A 71 -6.53 -2.09 -2.03
CA VAL A 71 -5.54 -2.41 -3.06
C VAL A 71 -5.17 -1.16 -3.83
N LEU A 72 -3.89 -0.81 -3.82
CA LEU A 72 -3.23 0.11 -4.73
C LEU A 72 -2.52 -0.70 -5.81
N ALA A 73 -2.97 -0.58 -7.06
CA ALA A 73 -2.31 -1.23 -8.19
C ALA A 73 -1.14 -0.38 -8.71
N THR A 74 -0.28 -0.99 -9.52
CA THR A 74 0.93 -0.37 -10.07
C THR A 74 0.64 0.80 -11.04
N ASP A 75 -0.55 0.83 -11.62
CA ASP A 75 -1.04 1.94 -12.46
C ASP A 75 -1.58 3.12 -11.63
N GLY A 76 -1.56 3.00 -10.30
CA GLY A 76 -2.08 3.99 -9.36
C GLY A 76 -3.59 3.88 -9.13
N SER A 77 -4.28 2.91 -9.73
CA SER A 77 -5.68 2.65 -9.43
C SER A 77 -5.85 2.12 -8.01
N LEU A 78 -6.91 2.57 -7.36
CA LEU A 78 -7.21 2.28 -5.97
C LEU A 78 -8.55 1.60 -5.88
N MET A 79 -8.56 0.40 -5.31
CA MET A 79 -9.71 -0.48 -5.24
C MET A 79 -9.93 -0.89 -3.79
N TYR A 80 -11.19 -0.87 -3.37
CA TYR A 80 -11.61 -1.31 -2.06
C TYR A 80 -12.65 -2.40 -2.18
N PHE A 81 -12.35 -3.54 -1.58
CA PHE A 81 -13.23 -4.69 -1.50
C PHE A 81 -13.75 -4.74 -0.07
N ASP A 82 -15.04 -4.45 0.14
CA ASP A 82 -15.66 -4.83 1.41
C ASP A 82 -15.67 -6.35 1.56
N ASP A 83 -15.95 -6.86 2.76
CA ASP A 83 -15.92 -8.31 3.01
C ASP A 83 -16.82 -9.10 2.05
N SER A 84 -17.97 -8.54 1.62
CA SER A 84 -18.88 -9.21 0.68
C SER A 84 -18.28 -9.33 -0.72
N SER A 85 -17.61 -8.28 -1.20
CA SER A 85 -16.96 -8.24 -2.50
C SER A 85 -15.66 -9.04 -2.50
N TRP A 86 -14.94 -9.04 -1.38
CA TRP A 86 -13.76 -9.87 -1.19
C TRP A 86 -14.09 -11.37 -1.20
N GLN A 87 -15.13 -11.78 -0.48
CA GLN A 87 -15.58 -13.18 -0.51
C GLN A 87 -16.06 -13.62 -1.89
N ARG A 88 -16.71 -12.73 -2.65
CA ARG A 88 -17.06 -13.02 -4.05
C ARG A 88 -15.82 -13.26 -4.90
N LEU A 89 -14.83 -12.37 -4.83
CA LEU A 89 -13.57 -12.53 -5.54
C LEU A 89 -12.88 -13.85 -5.21
N LEU A 90 -12.82 -14.23 -3.92
CA LEU A 90 -12.21 -15.51 -3.50
C LEU A 90 -12.96 -16.73 -4.01
N ASN A 91 -14.30 -16.70 -4.01
CA ASN A 91 -15.12 -17.85 -4.35
C ASN A 91 -15.30 -18.04 -5.87
N SER A 92 -15.38 -16.96 -6.64
CA SER A 92 -15.67 -17.03 -8.09
C SER A 92 -14.52 -16.55 -8.98
N GLY A 93 -13.49 -15.90 -8.43
CA GLY A 93 -12.46 -15.21 -9.21
C GLY A 93 -12.96 -13.94 -9.91
N GLU A 94 -14.21 -13.55 -9.67
CA GLU A 94 -14.82 -12.38 -10.32
C GLU A 94 -14.40 -11.09 -9.61
N VAL A 95 -13.70 -10.22 -10.34
CA VAL A 95 -13.33 -8.88 -9.86
C VAL A 95 -14.50 -7.93 -10.08
N SER A 96 -15.54 -8.04 -9.25
CA SER A 96 -16.73 -7.17 -9.29
C SER A 96 -17.14 -6.67 -7.90
N GLY A 97 -17.97 -5.63 -7.85
CA GLY A 97 -18.48 -5.07 -6.60
C GLY A 97 -17.47 -4.30 -5.74
N PHE A 98 -16.26 -4.05 -6.23
CA PHE A 98 -15.29 -3.19 -5.56
C PHE A 98 -15.63 -1.70 -5.74
N LYS A 99 -15.27 -0.89 -4.76
CA LYS A 99 -15.34 0.58 -4.85
C LYS A 99 -14.01 1.11 -5.37
N LYS A 100 -14.06 2.01 -6.36
CA LYS A 100 -12.87 2.80 -6.70
C LYS A 100 -12.72 3.91 -5.68
N LEU A 101 -11.55 4.02 -5.08
CA LEU A 101 -11.23 5.09 -4.14
C LEU A 101 -10.42 6.18 -4.83
N SER A 102 -10.62 7.41 -4.39
CA SER A 102 -9.65 8.48 -4.60
C SER A 102 -8.42 8.25 -3.74
N PHE A 103 -7.31 8.89 -4.10
CA PHE A 103 -6.08 8.81 -3.30
C PHE A 103 -6.29 9.30 -1.87
N LYS A 104 -7.06 10.38 -1.68
CA LYS A 104 -7.41 10.91 -0.35
C LYS A 104 -8.20 9.91 0.50
N GLU A 105 -9.11 9.14 -0.11
CA GLU A 105 -9.88 8.12 0.61
C GLU A 105 -8.99 6.98 1.08
N VAL A 106 -7.99 6.55 0.30
CA VAL A 106 -7.05 5.50 0.72
C VAL A 106 -6.21 5.91 1.92
N LEU A 107 -5.78 7.16 2.01
CA LEU A 107 -5.07 7.67 3.18
C LEU A 107 -5.90 7.54 4.47
N SER A 108 -7.23 7.67 4.34
CA SER A 108 -8.16 7.49 5.48
C SER A 108 -8.45 6.04 5.83
N VAL A 109 -8.16 5.10 4.92
CA VAL A 109 -8.37 3.67 5.09
C VAL A 109 -7.06 3.05 5.59
N LYS A 110 -6.90 2.98 6.92
CA LYS A 110 -5.70 2.47 7.56
C LYS A 110 -5.75 0.95 7.73
N PRO A 111 -4.58 0.27 7.76
CA PRO A 111 -4.53 -1.15 8.06
C PRO A 111 -5.00 -1.42 9.49
N ILE A 112 -5.59 -2.60 9.72
CA ILE A 112 -5.84 -3.08 11.08
C ILE A 112 -4.50 -3.51 11.68
N SER A 113 -4.26 -3.17 12.95
CA SER A 113 -3.25 -3.86 13.76
C SER A 113 -3.91 -5.11 14.32
N ASP A 114 -3.22 -6.26 14.29
CA ASP A 114 -3.73 -7.49 14.92
C ASP A 114 -3.80 -7.38 16.47
N ASP A 115 -3.37 -6.25 17.03
CA ASP A 115 -3.39 -5.92 18.46
C ASP A 115 -4.53 -4.95 18.79
N GLY A 116 -5.78 -5.43 18.75
CA GLY A 116 -6.98 -4.90 19.46
C GLY A 116 -7.16 -3.39 19.62
#